data_AF-A0A937B1I2-F1
#
_entry.id   AF-A0A937B1I2-F1
#
_cell.length_a   1.000
_cell.length_b   1.000
_cell.length_c   1.000
_cell.angle_alpha   90.00
_cell.angle_beta   90.00
_cell.angle_gamma   90.00
#
_symmetry.space_group_name_H-M   'P 1'
#
loop_
_entity.id
_entity.type
_entity.pdbx_description
1 polymer ?
#
loop_
_entity_poly.entity_id
_entity_poly.type
_entity_poly.pdbx_seq_one_letter_code
_entity_poly.pdbx_strand_id
1 'polypeptide(L)'
;MKIIHLSLNSFNSLAVGDTRYFLLQNGAKLVVAPSKCPHRGGPLNLGRRRACTAKLVCPWHDHAYPLHTIERVALPAIRRGNQISVVTGNEEVRVWTELLPSNQDQITCGGEQ
;
A
#
# COMPACT_ATOMS: atom_id res chain seq x y z
N MET A 1 -4.99 15.34 -15.39
CA MET A 1 -4.82 13.94 -14.96
C MET A 1 -3.92 13.26 -15.97
N LYS A 2 -3.09 12.31 -15.53
CA LYS A 2 -2.26 11.49 -16.44
C LYS A 2 -2.27 10.04 -16.01
N ILE A 3 -2.00 9.16 -16.96
CA ILE A 3 -1.80 7.73 -16.73
C ILE A 3 -0.31 7.45 -16.80
N ILE A 4 0.21 6.76 -15.80
CA ILE A 4 1.58 6.24 -15.79
C ILE A 4 1.54 4.72 -15.90
N HIS A 5 2.50 4.15 -16.61
CA HIS A 5 2.67 2.70 -16.75
C HIS A 5 3.94 2.29 -16.05
N LEU A 6 3.83 1.36 -15.12
CA LEU A 6 4.94 0.93 -14.28
C LEU A 6 5.08 -0.60 -14.32
N SER A 7 6.32 -1.07 -14.33
CA SER A 7 6.65 -2.50 -14.23
C SER A 7 6.69 -2.93 -12.77
N LEU A 8 5.89 -3.93 -12.40
CA LEU A 8 5.78 -4.44 -11.03
C LEU A 8 7.07 -5.10 -10.50
N ASN A 9 8.07 -5.31 -11.36
CA ASN A 9 9.37 -5.85 -10.98
C ASN A 9 10.40 -4.78 -10.59
N SER A 10 10.09 -3.49 -10.79
CA SER A 10 11.06 -2.39 -10.62
C SER A 10 10.63 -1.30 -9.66
N PHE A 11 9.45 -1.41 -9.03
CA PHE A 11 9.00 -0.50 -7.99
C PHE A 11 8.05 -1.19 -7.02
N ASN A 12 7.98 -0.67 -5.80
CA ASN A 12 6.91 -0.98 -4.86
C ASN A 12 6.33 0.27 -4.18
N SER A 13 6.90 1.44 -4.48
CA SER A 13 6.54 2.70 -3.85
C SER A 13 6.58 3.84 -4.88
N LEU A 14 5.72 4.84 -4.69
CA LEU A 14 5.71 6.05 -5.50
C LEU A 14 5.25 7.27 -4.71
N ALA A 15 5.54 8.45 -5.24
CA ALA A 15 5.01 9.71 -4.77
C ALA A 15 4.37 10.46 -5.94
N VAL A 16 3.21 11.07 -5.70
CA VAL A 16 2.56 12.04 -6.59
C VAL A 16 2.59 13.37 -5.87
N GLY A 17 3.44 14.30 -6.33
CA GLY A 17 3.82 15.47 -5.54
C GLY A 17 4.43 15.05 -4.20
N ASP A 18 3.81 15.49 -3.10
CA ASP A 18 4.23 15.18 -1.73
C ASP A 18 3.51 13.96 -1.12
N THR A 19 2.54 13.38 -1.82
CA THR A 19 1.78 12.24 -1.29
C THR A 19 2.44 10.93 -1.67
N ARG A 20 2.85 10.15 -0.65
CA ARG A 20 3.46 8.83 -0.82
C ARG A 20 2.41 7.71 -0.88
N TYR A 21 2.65 6.76 -1.75
CA TYR A 21 1.87 5.55 -1.94
C TYR A 21 2.78 4.32 -2.03
N PHE A 22 2.21 3.15 -1.79
CA PHE A 22 2.90 1.87 -1.88
C PHE A 22 1.99 0.79 -2.47
N LEU A 23 2.62 -0.24 -3.01
CA LEU A 23 1.93 -1.42 -3.50
C LEU A 23 1.43 -2.26 -2.32
N LEU A 24 0.12 -2.42 -2.22
CA LEU A 24 -0.54 -3.24 -1.22
C LEU A 24 -1.29 -4.38 -1.90
N GLN A 25 -0.87 -5.62 -1.59
CA GLN A 25 -1.55 -6.82 -2.06
C GLN A 25 -2.67 -7.19 -1.08
N ASN A 26 -3.86 -7.55 -1.55
CA ASN A 26 -4.94 -8.17 -0.76
C ASN A 26 -5.54 -9.34 -1.57
N GLY A 27 -5.23 -10.58 -1.18
CA GLY A 27 -5.60 -11.75 -1.98
C GLY A 27 -5.03 -11.64 -3.40
N ALA A 28 -5.90 -11.66 -4.42
CA ALA A 28 -5.52 -11.45 -5.83
C ALA A 28 -5.44 -9.96 -6.24
N LYS A 29 -5.95 -9.04 -5.42
CA LYS A 29 -6.02 -7.60 -5.73
C LYS A 29 -4.71 -6.91 -5.37
N LEU A 30 -4.18 -6.10 -6.28
CA LEU A 30 -3.04 -5.22 -6.02
C LEU A 30 -3.52 -3.77 -6.14
N VAL A 31 -3.29 -2.96 -5.12
CA VAL A 31 -3.66 -1.54 -5.10
C VAL A 31 -2.48 -0.64 -4.80
N VAL A 32 -2.62 0.63 -5.17
CA VAL A 32 -1.66 1.69 -4.88
C VAL A 32 -2.18 2.50 -3.68
N ALA A 33 -1.89 1.99 -2.48
CA ALA A 33 -2.44 2.50 -1.23
C ALA A 33 -1.67 3.74 -0.73
N PRO A 34 -2.32 4.71 -0.07
CA PRO A 34 -1.61 5.81 0.57
C PRO A 34 -0.74 5.29 1.72
N SER A 35 0.50 5.78 1.81
CA SER A 35 1.40 5.48 2.93
C SER A 35 0.95 6.18 4.21
N LYS A 36 0.28 7.34 4.12
CA LYS A 36 -0.14 8.12 5.29
C LYS A 36 -1.35 7.47 5.99
N CYS A 37 -1.16 7.06 7.24
CA CYS A 37 -2.22 6.55 8.11
C CYS A 37 -3.26 7.64 8.42
N PRO A 38 -4.57 7.38 8.27
CA PRO A 38 -5.62 8.39 8.44
C PRO A 38 -5.80 8.85 9.90
N HIS A 39 -5.24 8.13 10.88
CA HIS A 39 -5.28 8.56 12.29
C HIS A 39 -4.37 9.77 12.55
N ARG A 40 -3.04 9.60 12.43
CA ARG A 40 -2.04 10.67 12.73
C ARG A 40 -0.87 10.70 11.76
N GLY A 41 -1.04 10.12 10.57
CA GLY A 41 -0.08 10.21 9.48
C GLY A 41 1.07 9.21 9.48
N GLY A 42 1.06 8.20 10.35
CA GLY A 42 2.08 7.15 10.37
C GLY A 42 2.23 6.34 9.08
N PRO A 43 3.38 5.68 8.87
CA PRO A 43 3.72 5.01 7.61
C PRO A 43 3.07 3.64 7.51
N LEU A 44 1.89 3.56 6.88
CA LEU A 44 1.19 2.31 6.60
C LEU A 44 2.00 1.35 5.73
N ASN A 45 2.89 1.85 4.87
CA ASN A 45 3.80 1.00 4.08
C ASN A 45 4.77 0.19 4.95
N LEU A 46 5.00 0.61 6.20
CA LEU A 46 5.80 -0.10 7.20
C LEU A 46 4.92 -0.89 8.19
N GLY A 47 3.62 -1.00 7.91
CA GLY A 47 2.68 -1.72 8.75
C GLY A 47 2.77 -3.23 8.62
N ARG A 48 2.40 -3.94 9.69
CA ARG A 48 2.31 -5.40 9.70
C ARG A 48 0.92 -5.86 9.28
N ARG A 49 0.83 -6.96 8.54
CA ARG A 49 -0.46 -7.55 8.17
C ARG A 49 -0.94 -8.52 9.26
N ARG A 50 -2.19 -8.39 9.69
CA ARG A 50 -2.91 -9.42 10.47
C ARG A 50 -3.64 -10.34 9.48
N ALA A 51 -3.03 -11.48 9.17
CA ALA A 51 -3.46 -12.34 8.06
C ALA A 51 -4.90 -12.84 8.18
N CYS A 52 -5.33 -13.28 9.38
CA CYS A 52 -6.67 -13.84 9.57
C CYS A 52 -7.81 -12.81 9.47
N THR A 53 -7.52 -11.51 9.64
CA THR A 53 -8.57 -10.47 9.67
C THR A 53 -8.52 -9.54 8.46
N ALA A 54 -7.60 -9.77 7.51
CA ALA A 54 -7.35 -8.87 6.40
C ALA A 54 -7.22 -7.41 6.88
N LYS A 55 -6.35 -7.17 7.88
CA LYS A 55 -6.05 -5.84 8.42
C LYS A 55 -4.57 -5.49 8.27
N LEU A 56 -4.30 -4.20 8.13
CA LEU A 56 -2.97 -3.60 8.18
C LEU A 56 -2.83 -2.80 9.48
N VAL A 57 -1.83 -3.15 10.29
CA VAL A 57 -1.52 -2.53 11.58
C VAL A 57 -0.47 -1.45 11.36
N CYS A 58 -0.81 -0.20 11.66
CA CYS A 58 0.13 0.92 11.59
C CYS A 58 1.20 0.79 12.68
N PRO A 59 2.50 0.97 12.37
CA PRO A 59 3.58 0.67 13.32
C PRO A 59 3.74 1.71 14.44
N TRP A 60 3.04 2.85 14.40
CA TRP A 60 3.19 3.90 15.42
C TRP A 60 2.27 3.71 16.63
N HIS A 61 0.99 3.44 16.40
CA HIS A 61 -0.02 3.36 17.47
C HIS A 61 -0.87 2.07 17.38
N ASP A 62 -0.37 1.06 16.66
CA ASP A 62 -0.99 -0.26 16.46
C ASP A 62 -2.45 -0.27 15.98
N HIS A 63 -2.94 0.84 15.43
CA HIS A 63 -4.29 0.88 14.89
C HIS A 63 -4.38 -0.04 13.66
N ALA A 64 -5.34 -0.94 13.69
CA ALA A 64 -5.55 -1.96 12.67
C ALA A 64 -6.67 -1.55 11.71
N TYR A 65 -6.31 -1.22 10.47
CA TYR A 65 -7.27 -0.86 9.44
C TYR A 65 -7.67 -2.09 8.60
N PRO A 66 -8.97 -2.32 8.36
CA PRO A 66 -9.39 -3.29 7.35
C PRO A 66 -8.81 -2.93 5.98
N LEU A 67 -8.25 -3.91 5.26
CA LEU A 67 -7.63 -3.68 3.95
C LEU A 67 -8.61 -3.02 2.96
N HIS A 68 -9.89 -3.43 2.98
CA HIS A 68 -10.92 -2.82 2.13
C HIS A 68 -11.12 -1.31 2.39
N THR A 69 -10.85 -0.83 3.60
CA THR A 69 -10.95 0.61 3.93
C THR A 69 -9.77 1.38 3.33
N ILE A 70 -8.57 0.80 3.35
CA ILE A 70 -7.38 1.38 2.70
C ILE A 70 -7.55 1.38 1.18
N GLU A 71 -8.12 0.31 0.61
CA GLU A 71 -8.39 0.21 -0.82
C GLU A 71 -9.33 1.29 -1.36
N ARG A 72 -10.28 1.79 -0.55
CA ARG A 72 -11.23 2.84 -0.97
C ARG A 72 -10.56 4.18 -1.26
N VAL A 73 -9.38 4.42 -0.69
CA VAL A 73 -8.61 5.67 -0.85
C VAL A 73 -7.33 5.46 -1.66
N ALA A 74 -7.16 4.28 -2.26
CA ALA A 74 -6.05 3.98 -3.16
C ALA A 74 -6.17 4.75 -4.49
N LEU A 75 -5.04 4.97 -5.16
CA LEU A 75 -5.08 5.53 -6.52
C LEU A 75 -5.78 4.56 -7.47
N PRO A 76 -6.60 5.06 -8.43
CA PRO A 76 -7.19 4.22 -9.45
C PRO A 76 -6.10 3.53 -10.27
N ALA A 77 -6.13 2.21 -10.32
CA ALA A 77 -5.11 1.43 -11.02
C ALA A 77 -5.67 0.18 -11.68
N ILE A 78 -5.08 -0.21 -12.81
CA ILE A 78 -5.40 -1.43 -13.54
C ILE A 78 -4.10 -2.23 -13.74
N ARG A 79 -4.10 -3.49 -13.31
CA ARG A 79 -2.99 -4.41 -13.53
C ARG A 79 -3.23 -5.29 -14.75
N ARG A 80 -2.22 -5.42 -15.62
CA ARG A 80 -2.16 -6.41 -16.71
C ARG A 80 -0.81 -7.12 -16.67
N GLY A 81 -0.82 -8.39 -16.25
CA GLY A 81 0.42 -9.18 -16.11
C GLY A 81 1.40 -8.53 -15.14
N ASN A 82 2.58 -8.16 -15.64
CA ASN A 82 3.64 -7.48 -14.90
C ASN A 82 3.57 -5.95 -14.95
N GLN A 83 2.58 -5.37 -15.64
CA GLN A 83 2.42 -3.92 -15.73
C GLN A 83 1.23 -3.46 -14.88
N ILE A 84 1.37 -2.29 -14.26
CA ILE A 84 0.26 -1.58 -13.64
C ILE A 84 0.16 -0.17 -14.22
N SER A 85 -1.05 0.20 -14.61
CA SER A 85 -1.41 1.54 -15.08
C SER A 85 -2.09 2.27 -13.94
N VAL A 86 -1.56 3.44 -13.55
CA VAL A 86 -2.08 4.23 -12.41
C VAL A 86 -2.53 5.59 -12.91
N VAL A 87 -3.73 6.00 -12.53
CA VAL A 87 -4.24 7.34 -12.79
C VAL A 87 -3.77 8.28 -11.69
N THR A 88 -3.14 9.38 -12.07
CA THR A 88 -2.58 10.39 -11.16
C THR A 88 -3.03 11.80 -11.56
N GLY A 89 -2.79 12.77 -10.67
CA GLY A 89 -2.88 14.18 -11.03
C GLY A 89 -1.76 14.61 -11.99
N ASN A 90 -1.56 15.92 -12.17
CA ASN A 90 -0.56 16.45 -13.10
C ASN A 90 0.82 16.66 -12.44
N GLU A 91 0.92 16.44 -11.13
CA GLU A 91 2.12 16.60 -10.33
C GLU A 91 3.23 15.65 -10.78
N GLU A 92 4.47 15.97 -10.40
CA GLU A 92 5.61 15.09 -10.60
C GLU A 92 5.36 13.73 -9.95
N VAL A 93 5.72 12.66 -10.68
CA VAL A 93 5.66 11.30 -10.15
C VAL A 93 7.07 10.78 -9.99
N ARG A 94 7.38 10.33 -8.77
CA ARG A 94 8.64 9.67 -8.42
C ARG A 94 8.34 8.23 -8.05
N VAL A 95 9.13 7.29 -8.53
CA VAL A 95 8.96 5.85 -8.25
C VAL A 95 10.26 5.27 -7.74
N TRP A 96 10.18 4.34 -6.79
CA TRP A 96 11.36 3.67 -6.24
C TRP A 96 11.01 2.29 -5.71
N THR A 97 12.06 1.54 -5.37
CA THR A 97 11.95 0.30 -4.60
C THR A 97 12.41 0.58 -3.17
N GLU A 98 11.52 0.36 -2.21
CA GLU A 98 11.76 0.52 -0.78
C GLU A 98 11.84 -0.85 -0.10
N LEU A 99 12.65 -1.00 0.95
CA LEU A 99 12.60 -2.18 1.80
C LEU A 99 11.36 -2.09 2.68
N LEU A 100 10.29 -2.79 2.29
CA LEU A 100 9.04 -2.86 3.05
C LEU A 100 9.00 -4.15 3.89
N PRO A 101 8.29 -4.16 5.03
CA PRO A 101 8.06 -5.38 5.79
C PRO A 101 7.51 -6.49 4.90
N SER A 102 8.13 -7.66 5.01
CA SER A 102 7.79 -8.82 4.20
C SER A 102 6.46 -9.41 4.66
N ASN A 103 5.89 -10.28 3.83
CA ASN A 103 4.74 -11.09 4.27
C ASN A 103 5.07 -12.06 5.40
N GLN A 104 6.35 -12.29 5.71
CA GLN A 104 6.78 -13.11 6.84
C GLN A 104 6.66 -12.34 8.17
N ASP A 105 6.59 -11.00 8.12
CA ASP A 105 6.35 -10.13 9.28
C ASP A 105 4.85 -10.03 9.64
N GLN A 106 4.07 -11.04 9.24
CA GLN A 106 2.65 -11.13 9.51
C GLN A 106 2.40 -11.52 10.96
N ILE A 107 1.44 -10.85 11.57
CA ILE A 107 0.92 -11.23 12.89
C ILE A 107 0.07 -12.49 12.67
N THR A 108 0.60 -13.63 13.11
CA THR A 108 -0.10 -14.91 13.11
C THR A 108 -1.22 -14.89 14.14
N CYS A 109 -2.32 -15.56 13.82
CA CYS A 109 -3.47 -15.57 14.70
C CYS A 109 -3.35 -16.75 15.66
N GLY A 110 -2.73 -16.47 16.81
CA GLY A 110 -2.52 -17.39 17.92
C GLY A 110 -1.74 -16.69 19.04
N GLY A 111 -2.46 -16.11 19.99
CA GLY A 111 -1.86 -15.49 21.19
C GLY A 111 -2.35 -14.08 21.52
N GLU A 112 -3.66 -13.86 21.63
CA GLU A 112 -4.20 -12.83 22.53
C GLU A 112 -5.30 -13.52 23.35
N GLN A 113 -5.08 -13.56 24.67
CA GLN A 113 -6.07 -13.90 25.69
C GLN A 113 -7.20 -12.86 25.68
#